data_AF-A0A815A4Y4-F1
#
_entry.id   AF-A0A815A4Y4-F1
#
_cell.length_a   1.000
_cell.length_b   1.000
_cell.length_c   1.000
_cell.angle_alpha   90.00
_cell.angle_beta   90.00
_cell.angle_gamma   90.00
#
_symmetry.space_group_name_H-M   'P 1'
#
loop_
_entity.id
_entity.type
_entity.pdbx_description
1 polymer ?
#
loop_
_entity_poly.entity_id
_entity_poly.type
_entity_poly.pdbx_seq_one_letter_code
_entity_poly.pdbx_strand_id
1 'polypeptide(L)' 'MVVLNPTYSGVSKAAARATSTDRLNELSKSKRKHQVIPYDKAFPQVISKAVLNYEITERINELARPKKSD' A
#
# COMPACT_ATOMS: atom_id res chain seq x y z
N MET A 1 -18.49 31.24 -12.01
CA MET A 1 -18.56 29.95 -12.73
C MET A 1 -19.27 28.95 -11.83
N VAL A 2 -20.45 28.48 -12.22
CA VAL A 2 -21.22 27.48 -11.46
C VAL A 2 -20.82 26.11 -12.00
N VAL A 3 -20.17 25.28 -11.18
CA VAL A 3 -19.86 23.90 -11.54
C VAL A 3 -21.15 23.09 -11.44
N LEU A 4 -21.68 22.65 -12.57
CA LEU A 4 -22.82 21.75 -12.64
C LEU A 4 -22.36 20.34 -12.25
N ASN A 5 -22.78 19.86 -11.07
CA ASN A 5 -22.54 18.47 -10.66
C ASN A 5 -23.48 17.53 -11.44
N PRO A 6 -22.96 16.53 -12.17
CA PRO A 6 -23.78 15.55 -12.86
C PRO A 6 -24.53 14.70 -11.82
N THR A 7 -25.85 14.60 -11.97
CA THR A 7 -26.72 13.79 -11.10
C THR A 7 -26.42 12.31 -11.33
N TYR A 8 -25.52 11.74 -10.54
CA TYR A 8 -25.27 10.29 -10.51
C TYR A 8 -26.43 9.62 -9.77
N SER A 9 -27.24 8.82 -10.48
CA SER A 9 -28.48 8.20 -9.98
C SER A 9 -28.22 7.03 -9.02
N GLY A 10 -27.55 7.31 -7.91
CA GLY A 10 -27.21 6.31 -6.89
C GLY A 10 -26.61 6.88 -5.61
N VAL A 11 -26.44 8.20 -5.49
CA VAL A 11 -25.90 8.86 -4.31
C VAL A 11 -26.91 9.81 -3.70
N SER A 12 -26.95 9.87 -2.38
CA SER A 12 -27.84 10.79 -1.66
C SER A 12 -27.46 12.25 -1.97
N LYS A 13 -28.45 13.15 -1.92
CA LYS A 13 -28.22 14.60 -2.10
C LYS A 13 -27.19 15.17 -1.11
N ALA A 14 -27.11 14.58 0.09
CA ALA A 14 -26.11 14.95 1.09
C ALA A 14 -24.70 14.54 0.67
N ALA A 15 -24.52 13.31 0.17
CA ALA A 15 -23.22 12.85 -0.32
C ALA A 15 -22.73 13.66 -1.53
N ALA A 16 -23.64 13.99 -2.47
CA ALA A 16 -23.30 14.80 -3.65
C ALA A 16 -22.90 16.25 -3.32
N ARG A 17 -23.22 16.73 -2.10
CA ARG A 17 -22.90 18.08 -1.63
C ARG A 17 -21.78 18.09 -0.58
N ALA A 18 -21.32 16.93 -0.14
CA ALA A 18 -20.29 16.83 0.88
C ALA A 18 -18.95 17.34 0.32
N THR A 19 -18.29 18.20 1.08
CA THR A 19 -16.94 18.68 0.80
C THR A 19 -15.95 17.97 1.72
N SER A 20 -14.72 17.77 1.25
CA SER A 20 -13.65 17.19 2.05
C SER A 20 -13.23 18.16 3.16
N THR A 21 -12.96 17.62 4.35
CA THR A 21 -12.36 18.39 5.45
C THR A 21 -10.87 18.57 5.20
N ASP A 22 -10.26 19.58 5.85
CA ASP A 22 -8.83 19.85 5.72
C ASP A 22 -7.97 18.63 6.06
N ARG A 23 -8.33 17.90 7.12
CA ARG A 23 -7.66 16.63 7.47
C ARG A 23 -7.73 15.61 6.35
N LEU A 24 -8.90 15.47 5.72
CA LEU A 24 -9.09 14.50 4.63
C LEU A 24 -8.32 14.91 3.37
N ASN A 25 -8.18 16.22 3.13
CA ASN A 25 -7.33 16.77 2.07
C ASN A 25 -5.83 16.54 2.35
N GLU A 26 -5.39 16.58 3.60
CA GLU A 26 -4.01 16.22 3.94
C GLU A 26 -3.74 14.72 3.76
N LEU A 27 -4.68 13.87 4.17
CA LEU A 27 -4.55 12.42 4.07
C LEU A 27 -4.67 11.88 2.64
N SER A 28 -5.36 12.61 1.75
CA SER A 28 -5.46 12.24 0.33
C SER A 28 -4.16 12.49 -0.44
N LYS A 29 -3.21 13.26 0.13
CA LYS A 29 -1.90 13.49 -0.49
C LYS A 29 -1.10 12.19 -0.51
N SER A 30 -0.43 11.95 -1.63
CA SER A 30 0.49 10.81 -1.73
C SER A 30 1.63 10.91 -0.72
N LYS A 31 2.11 9.76 -0.26
CA LYS A 31 3.27 9.71 0.64
C LYS A 31 4.48 10.29 -0.07
N ARG A 32 5.18 11.22 0.60
CA ARG A 32 6.42 11.81 0.06
C ARG A 32 7.50 10.73 -0.02
N LYS A 33 8.27 10.74 -1.12
CA LYS A 33 9.51 9.97 -1.19
C LYS A 33 10.51 10.56 -0.18
N HIS A 34 11.05 9.72 0.67
CA HIS A 34 12.21 9.98 1.49
C HIS A 34 13.42 10.31 0.61
N GLN A 35 14.14 11.38 0.94
CA GLN A 35 15.20 11.93 0.08
C GLN A 35 16.44 11.02 0.00
N VAL A 36 16.70 10.23 1.05
CA VAL A 36 17.93 9.43 1.19
C VAL A 36 17.71 7.97 0.84
N ILE A 37 16.48 7.46 0.98
CA ILE A 37 16.18 6.04 0.84
C ILE A 37 15.62 5.82 -0.56
N PRO A 38 16.34 5.09 -1.43
CA PRO A 38 15.80 4.72 -2.73
C PRO A 38 14.58 3.82 -2.52
N TYR A 39 13.45 4.23 -3.11
CA TYR A 39 12.20 3.46 -3.09
C TYR A 39 12.26 2.28 -4.05
N ASP A 40 12.98 2.47 -5.15
CA ASP A 40 13.13 1.47 -6.19
C ASP A 40 14.32 0.58 -5.81
N LYS A 41 14.03 -0.68 -5.49
CA LYS A 41 15.08 -1.69 -5.41
C LYS A 41 15.62 -1.88 -6.82
N ALA A 42 16.91 -1.62 -7.02
CA ALA A 42 17.55 -1.90 -8.30
C ALA A 42 17.44 -3.40 -8.62
N PHE A 43 16.94 -3.72 -9.81
CA PHE A 43 16.89 -5.08 -10.33
C PHE A 43 18.02 -5.28 -11.37
N PRO A 44 18.71 -6.43 -11.36
CA PRO A 44 18.52 -7.57 -10.46
C PRO A 44 19.07 -7.30 -9.06
N GLN A 45 18.35 -7.76 -8.03
CA GLN A 45 18.84 -7.68 -6.66
C GLN A 45 20.00 -8.67 -6.48
N VAL A 46 21.19 -8.16 -6.14
CA VAL A 46 22.37 -9.02 -5.92
C VAL A 46 22.14 -9.86 -4.66
N ILE A 47 22.04 -11.18 -4.83
CA ILE A 47 21.93 -12.14 -3.74
C ILE A 47 23.35 -12.57 -3.34
N SER A 48 23.64 -12.61 -2.04
CA SER A 48 24.94 -13.08 -1.56
C SER A 48 25.08 -14.60 -1.78
N LYS A 49 26.31 -15.07 -2.01
CA LYS A 49 26.58 -16.52 -2.16
C LYS A 49 26.14 -17.34 -0.94
N ALA A 50 26.23 -16.75 0.25
CA ALA A 50 25.79 -17.38 1.50
C ALA A 50 24.28 -17.66 1.50
N VAL A 51 23.48 -16.71 0.99
CA VAL A 51 22.02 -16.89 0.86
C VAL A 51 21.70 -17.92 -0.23
N LEU A 52 22.45 -17.92 -1.33
CA LEU A 52 22.24 -18.87 -2.44
C LEU A 52 22.50 -20.33 -2.02
N ASN A 53 23.44 -20.54 -1.11
CA ASN A 53 23.85 -21.85 -0.59
C ASN A 53 23.22 -22.17 0.78
N TYR A 54 22.25 -21.38 1.23
CA TYR A 54 21.68 -21.55 2.55
C TYR A 54 20.72 -22.75 2.57
N GLU A 55 21.00 -23.70 3.45
CA GLU A 55 20.07 -24.78 3.78
C GLU A 55 19.10 -24.33 4.87
N ILE A 56 17.80 -24.51 4.62
CA ILE A 56 16.74 -24.11 5.55
C ILE A 56 16.86 -24.90 6.86
N THR A 57 16.74 -24.19 7.99
CA THR A 57 16.67 -24.81 9.31
C THR A 57 15.30 -25.42 9.59
N GLU A 58 15.27 -26.43 10.46
CA GLU A 58 14.02 -27.09 10.91
C GLU A 58 13.00 -26.08 11.44
N ARG A 59 13.45 -25.10 12.23
CA ARG A 59 12.60 -24.06 12.80
C ARG A 59 11.89 -23.22 11.73
N ILE A 60 12.60 -22.86 10.65
CA ILE A 60 12.01 -22.11 9.53
C ILE A 60 10.99 -22.99 8.80
N ASN A 61 11.29 -24.27 8.60
CA ASN A 61 10.35 -25.22 8.02
C ASN A 61 9.05 -25.35 8.84
N GLU A 62 9.14 -25.39 10.17
CA GLU A 62 7.96 -25.39 11.04
C GLU A 62 7.14 -24.10 10.91
N LEU A 63 7.80 -22.95 10.86
CA LEU A 63 7.14 -21.63 10.71
C LEU A 63 6.50 -21.44 9.34
N ALA A 64 7.09 -22.03 8.30
CA ALA A 64 6.56 -21.97 6.95
C ALA A 64 5.27 -22.80 6.79
N ARG A 65 4.93 -23.67 7.76
CA ARG A 65 3.68 -24.40 7.73
C ARG A 65 2.52 -23.42 7.88
N PRO A 66 1.49 -23.50 7.01
CA PRO A 66 0.33 -22.65 7.13
C PRO A 66 -0.33 -22.84 8.49
N LYS A 67 -0.82 -21.74 9.07
CA LYS A 67 -1.61 -21.80 10.30
C LYS A 67 -2.84 -22.66 10.03
N LYS A 68 -2.99 -23.75 10.76
CA LYS A 68 -4.22 -24.56 10.72
C LYS A 68 -5.38 -23.67 11.17
N SER A 69 -6.45 -23.63 10.38
CA SER A 69 -7.72 -23.03 10.77
C SER A 69 -8.41 -24.00 11.72
N ASP A 70 -8.29 -23.75 13.02
CA ASP A 70 -9.21 -24.30 14.03
C ASP A 70 -10.44 -23.40 14.16
#